data_AF-A0A183BJX3-F1
#
_entry.id   AF-A0A183BJX3-F1
#
_cell.length_a   1.000
_cell.length_b   1.000
_cell.length_c   1.000
_cell.angle_alpha   90.00
_cell.angle_beta   90.00
_cell.angle_gamma   90.00
#
_symmetry.space_group_name_H-M   'P 1'
#
loop_
_entity.id
_entity.type
_entity.pdbx_description
1 polymer ?
#
loop_
_entity_poly.entity_id
_entity_poly.type
_entity_poly.pdbx_seq_one_letter_code
_entity_poly.pdbx_strand_id
1 'polypeptide(L)'
;MDPAKRLMDLVEMAKPRELPASMTMEKCLQILNEIHQLGTFYAEDGHDDEKAFILFLRYISIVVEELPRHPNFFTLPMLERYALDTQALRLMSKAEVLKQHIRSKYELEKSEQHKLKQQMKQQEPMLDPFVASTSGSKSSQLLEQQLLSPYVQCQSVSLQPIMFQRLIIPNNIPELFLAQHSLITATAAAADQQQQQQQNASEVPLHIAILYEFLYEKSLLQGIEAI
;
A
#
# COMPACT_ATOMS: atom_id res chain seq x y z
N MET A 1 8.71 17.98 -25.10
CA MET A 1 8.19 16.60 -25.20
C MET A 1 6.71 16.63 -24.85
N ASP A 2 5.90 15.69 -25.32
CA ASP A 2 4.46 15.68 -24.99
C ASP A 2 4.21 15.11 -23.57
N PRO A 3 3.48 15.81 -22.68
CA PRO A 3 3.20 15.36 -21.30
C PRO A 3 2.52 14.01 -21.23
N ALA A 4 1.53 13.76 -22.09
CA ALA A 4 0.79 12.50 -22.10
C ALA A 4 1.71 11.33 -22.45
N LYS A 5 2.58 11.51 -23.46
CA LYS A 5 3.58 10.51 -23.82
C LYS A 5 4.52 10.19 -22.64
N ARG A 6 5.06 11.20 -21.96
CA ARG A 6 5.95 10.98 -20.80
C ARG A 6 5.27 10.18 -19.69
N LEU A 7 4.00 10.50 -19.40
CA LEU A 7 3.25 9.77 -18.38
C LEU A 7 3.00 8.31 -18.79
N MET A 8 2.71 8.06 -20.06
CA MET A 8 2.59 6.71 -20.61
C MET A 8 3.91 5.93 -20.54
N ASP A 9 5.04 6.59 -20.78
CA ASP A 9 6.36 5.98 -20.64
C ASP A 9 6.60 5.50 -19.19
N LEU A 10 6.11 6.24 -18.17
CA LEU A 10 6.19 5.79 -16.76
C LEU A 10 5.34 4.55 -16.50
N VAL A 11 4.12 4.48 -17.06
CA VAL A 11 3.25 3.29 -16.96
C VAL A 11 3.93 2.08 -17.60
N GLU A 12 4.61 2.28 -18.73
CA GLU A 12 5.38 1.23 -19.40
C GLU A 12 6.54 0.74 -18.53
N MET A 13 7.28 1.65 -17.89
CA MET A 13 8.35 1.30 -16.95
C MET A 13 7.84 0.55 -15.73
N ALA A 14 6.60 0.77 -15.32
CA ALA A 14 6.01 0.12 -14.15
C ALA A 14 5.58 -1.33 -14.38
N LYS A 15 5.57 -1.81 -15.63
CA LYS A 15 5.15 -3.18 -15.94
C LYS A 15 5.83 -4.21 -15.04
N PRO A 16 5.05 -5.16 -14.48
CA PRO A 16 5.62 -6.19 -13.63
C PRO A 16 6.50 -7.11 -14.47
N ARG A 17 7.56 -7.61 -13.85
CA ARG A 17 8.27 -8.78 -14.36
C ARG A 17 7.57 -10.01 -13.81
N GLU A 18 7.45 -11.03 -14.64
CA GLU A 18 6.88 -12.31 -14.23
C GLU A 18 7.61 -12.86 -13.01
N LEU A 19 6.86 -13.29 -12.00
CA LEU A 19 7.43 -13.93 -10.83
C LEU A 19 7.84 -15.36 -11.20
N PRO A 20 9.12 -15.77 -11.00
CA PRO A 20 9.51 -17.13 -11.30
C PRO A 20 8.79 -18.11 -10.38
N ALA A 21 8.24 -19.17 -10.94
CA ALA A 21 7.58 -20.24 -10.18
C ALA A 21 8.52 -20.97 -9.19
N SER A 22 9.84 -20.83 -9.36
CA SER A 22 10.85 -21.38 -8.43
C SER A 22 11.08 -20.52 -7.19
N MET A 23 10.55 -19.28 -7.16
CA MET A 23 10.69 -18.38 -6.03
C MET A 23 9.75 -18.80 -4.89
N THR A 24 10.22 -18.74 -3.64
CA THR A 24 9.35 -19.02 -2.49
C THR A 24 8.43 -17.85 -2.22
N MET A 25 7.28 -18.10 -1.58
CA MET A 25 6.32 -17.02 -1.31
C MET A 25 6.87 -15.98 -0.34
N GLU A 26 7.66 -16.39 0.65
CA GLU A 26 8.34 -15.48 1.56
C GLU A 26 9.23 -14.50 0.80
N LYS A 27 9.92 -14.98 -0.25
CA LYS A 27 10.78 -14.11 -1.06
C LYS A 27 9.97 -13.14 -1.91
N CYS A 28 8.84 -13.57 -2.49
CA CYS A 28 7.93 -12.66 -3.20
C CYS A 28 7.36 -11.58 -2.27
N LEU A 29 6.95 -11.95 -1.05
CA LEU A 29 6.46 -11.00 -0.05
C LEU A 29 7.55 -10.02 0.39
N GLN A 30 8.80 -10.47 0.54
CA GLN A 30 9.94 -9.59 0.83
C GLN A 30 10.14 -8.55 -0.27
N ILE A 31 10.12 -8.97 -1.54
CA ILE A 31 10.25 -8.05 -2.69
C ILE A 31 9.11 -7.03 -2.71
N LEU A 32 7.87 -7.46 -2.45
CA LEU A 32 6.74 -6.55 -2.35
C LEU A 32 6.92 -5.53 -1.23
N ASN A 33 7.39 -5.95 -0.07
CA ASN A 33 7.67 -5.06 1.04
C ASN A 33 8.77 -4.04 0.70
N GLU A 34 9.85 -4.46 0.03
CA GLU A 34 10.92 -3.57 -0.45
C GLU A 34 10.38 -2.53 -1.45
N ILE A 35 9.57 -2.96 -2.42
CA ILE A 35 8.94 -2.06 -3.40
C ILE A 35 8.03 -1.04 -2.69
N HIS A 36 7.24 -1.49 -1.71
CA HIS A 36 6.35 -0.62 -0.96
C HIS A 36 7.10 0.41 -0.11
N GLN A 37 8.15 -0.01 0.60
CA GLN A 37 8.99 0.88 1.40
C GLN A 37 9.69 1.92 0.53
N LEU A 38 10.27 1.49 -0.59
CA LEU A 38 10.95 2.40 -1.52
C LEU A 38 9.97 3.37 -2.19
N GLY A 39 8.78 2.88 -2.58
CA GLY A 39 7.74 3.74 -3.15
C GLY A 39 7.25 4.79 -2.15
N THR A 40 7.13 4.41 -0.88
CA THR A 40 6.76 5.34 0.20
C THR A 40 7.86 6.38 0.41
N PHE A 41 9.13 5.97 0.46
CA PHE A 41 10.27 6.87 0.57
C PHE A 41 10.30 7.92 -0.57
N TYR A 42 10.07 7.51 -1.82
CA TYR A 42 10.03 8.48 -2.93
C TYR A 42 8.81 9.39 -2.93
N ALA A 43 7.70 8.96 -2.32
CA ALA A 43 6.49 9.75 -2.20
C ALA A 43 6.57 10.75 -1.03
N GLU A 44 7.43 10.52 -0.05
CA GLU A 44 7.66 11.45 1.06
C GLU A 44 8.32 12.74 0.54
N ASP A 45 7.81 13.88 1.02
CA ASP A 45 8.29 15.24 0.73
C ASP A 45 8.53 15.58 -0.75
N GLY A 46 7.86 14.86 -1.67
CA GLY A 46 7.98 15.08 -3.11
C GLY A 46 9.37 14.78 -3.66
N HIS A 47 10.10 13.84 -3.04
CA HIS A 47 11.45 13.45 -3.46
C HIS A 47 11.51 13.09 -4.96
N ASP A 48 10.68 12.15 -5.39
CA ASP A 48 10.61 11.73 -6.79
C ASP A 48 9.24 11.06 -7.09
N ASP A 49 8.24 11.90 -7.37
CA ASP A 49 6.88 11.46 -7.67
C ASP A 49 6.84 10.42 -8.80
N GLU A 50 7.71 10.55 -9.81
CA GLU A 50 7.77 9.65 -10.96
C GLU A 50 8.20 8.24 -10.53
N LYS A 51 9.25 8.13 -9.71
CA LYS A 51 9.68 6.83 -9.15
C LYS A 51 8.67 6.24 -8.19
N ALA A 52 8.08 7.06 -7.32
CA ALA A 52 7.02 6.61 -6.41
C ALA A 52 5.84 6.02 -7.19
N PHE A 53 5.41 6.71 -8.25
CA PHE A 53 4.34 6.26 -9.13
C PHE A 53 4.66 4.92 -9.80
N ILE A 54 5.87 4.78 -10.35
CA ILE A 54 6.33 3.51 -10.95
C ILE A 54 6.30 2.37 -9.95
N LEU A 55 6.82 2.58 -8.73
CA LEU A 55 6.90 1.55 -7.71
C LEU A 55 5.53 1.14 -7.18
N PHE A 56 4.61 2.08 -6.98
CA PHE A 56 3.24 1.76 -6.58
C PHE A 56 2.49 0.99 -7.66
N LEU A 57 2.58 1.41 -8.93
CA LEU A 57 2.00 0.65 -10.03
C LEU A 57 2.59 -0.77 -10.12
N ARG A 58 3.92 -0.91 -9.97
CA ARG A 58 4.57 -2.22 -9.99
C ARG A 58 4.10 -3.11 -8.84
N TYR A 59 3.99 -2.57 -7.63
CA TYR A 59 3.44 -3.31 -6.48
C TYR A 59 2.03 -3.81 -6.80
N ILE A 60 1.17 -2.92 -7.29
CA ILE A 60 -0.22 -3.22 -7.63
C ILE A 60 -0.30 -4.33 -8.69
N SER A 61 0.44 -4.21 -9.79
CA SER A 61 0.42 -5.22 -10.85
C SER A 61 0.96 -6.57 -10.36
N ILE A 62 2.00 -6.59 -9.52
CA ILE A 62 2.49 -7.85 -8.95
C ILE A 62 1.41 -8.51 -8.07
N VAL A 63 0.74 -7.76 -7.21
CA VAL A 63 -0.30 -8.30 -6.30
C VAL A 63 -1.53 -8.77 -7.06
N VAL A 64 -2.00 -7.98 -8.03
CA VAL A 64 -3.26 -8.25 -8.74
C VAL A 64 -3.09 -9.27 -9.86
N GLU A 65 -1.95 -9.26 -10.55
CA GLU A 65 -1.77 -10.04 -11.78
C GLU A 65 -0.79 -11.20 -11.59
N GLU A 66 0.39 -10.98 -11.00
CA GLU A 66 1.47 -11.99 -10.97
C GLU A 66 1.32 -12.98 -9.82
N LEU A 67 1.06 -12.50 -8.61
CA LEU A 67 0.94 -13.35 -7.42
C LEU A 67 -0.13 -14.43 -7.57
N PRO A 68 -1.37 -14.14 -8.03
CA PRO A 68 -2.40 -15.17 -8.20
C PRO A 68 -2.04 -16.28 -9.19
N ARG A 69 -1.10 -16.03 -10.11
CA ARG A 69 -0.57 -17.03 -11.06
C ARG A 69 0.52 -17.92 -10.45
N HIS A 70 1.10 -17.54 -9.31
CA HIS A 70 2.17 -18.29 -8.67
C HIS A 70 1.64 -19.61 -8.08
N PRO A 71 2.31 -20.76 -8.30
CA PRO A 71 1.80 -22.08 -7.87
C PRO A 71 1.54 -22.18 -6.37
N ASN A 72 2.35 -21.50 -5.56
CA ASN A 72 2.25 -21.52 -4.11
C ASN A 72 1.40 -20.37 -3.53
N PHE A 73 0.75 -19.54 -4.35
CA PHE A 73 0.00 -18.40 -3.82
C PHE A 73 -1.17 -18.82 -2.92
N PHE A 74 -1.86 -19.90 -3.27
CA PHE A 74 -2.98 -20.41 -2.49
C PHE A 74 -2.56 -21.11 -1.18
N THR A 75 -1.26 -21.30 -0.95
CA THR A 75 -0.76 -21.78 0.35
C THR A 75 -0.66 -20.65 1.37
N LEU A 76 -0.74 -19.38 0.95
CA LEU A 76 -0.75 -18.24 1.86
C LEU A 76 -2.04 -18.19 2.70
N PRO A 77 -1.95 -17.84 3.98
CA PRO A 77 -3.12 -17.61 4.82
C PRO A 77 -4.09 -16.60 4.19
N MET A 78 -5.39 -16.82 4.37
CA MET A 78 -6.42 -15.89 3.87
C MET A 78 -6.21 -14.46 4.39
N LEU A 79 -5.80 -14.32 5.65
CA LEU A 79 -5.52 -13.02 6.27
C LEU A 79 -4.39 -12.26 5.56
N GLU A 80 -3.32 -12.95 5.14
CA GLU A 80 -2.20 -12.33 4.43
C GLU A 80 -2.60 -11.87 3.03
N ARG A 81 -3.34 -12.71 2.30
CA ARG A 81 -3.88 -12.33 0.98
C ARG A 81 -4.79 -11.10 1.08
N TYR A 82 -5.66 -11.07 2.08
CA TYR A 82 -6.50 -9.90 2.35
C TYR A 82 -5.69 -8.64 2.68
N ALA A 83 -4.60 -8.77 3.45
CA ALA A 83 -3.71 -7.66 3.76
C ALA A 83 -3.03 -7.10 2.49
N LEU A 84 -2.59 -7.97 1.57
CA LEU A 84 -2.03 -7.57 0.27
C LEU A 84 -3.05 -6.82 -0.58
N ASP A 85 -4.28 -7.32 -0.69
CA ASP A 85 -5.35 -6.67 -1.46
C ASP A 85 -5.69 -5.29 -0.89
N THR A 86 -5.81 -5.21 0.44
CA THR A 86 -6.06 -3.95 1.14
C THR A 86 -4.94 -2.93 0.91
N GLN A 87 -3.68 -3.39 0.92
CA GLN A 87 -2.53 -2.55 0.67
C GLN A 87 -2.49 -2.08 -0.79
N ALA A 88 -2.75 -2.97 -1.76
CA ALA A 88 -2.81 -2.62 -3.18
C ALA A 88 -3.88 -1.55 -3.44
N LEU A 89 -5.07 -1.66 -2.84
CA LEU A 89 -6.13 -0.65 -2.94
C LEU A 89 -5.68 0.72 -2.41
N ARG A 90 -4.99 0.76 -1.27
CA ARG A 90 -4.44 2.01 -0.73
C ARG A 90 -3.40 2.64 -1.67
N LEU A 91 -2.53 1.81 -2.25
CA LEU A 91 -1.52 2.28 -3.19
C LEU A 91 -2.12 2.73 -4.52
N MET A 92 -3.22 2.14 -4.98
CA MET A 92 -3.96 2.64 -6.16
C MET A 92 -4.40 4.09 -5.96
N SER A 93 -4.98 4.40 -4.79
CA SER A 93 -5.38 5.77 -4.46
C SER A 93 -4.19 6.73 -4.42
N LYS A 94 -3.05 6.32 -3.82
CA LYS A 94 -1.83 7.14 -3.81
C LYS A 94 -1.26 7.35 -5.23
N ALA A 95 -1.23 6.30 -6.04
CA ALA A 95 -0.75 6.37 -7.42
C ALA A 95 -1.61 7.31 -8.27
N GLU A 96 -2.92 7.36 -8.03
CA GLU A 96 -3.82 8.29 -8.73
C GLU A 96 -3.49 9.76 -8.39
N VAL A 97 -3.21 10.07 -7.11
CA VAL A 97 -2.78 11.40 -6.70
C VAL A 97 -1.44 11.78 -7.34
N LEU A 98 -0.44 10.88 -7.28
CA LEU A 98 0.86 11.10 -7.93
C LEU A 98 0.71 11.32 -9.45
N LYS A 99 -0.15 10.56 -10.12
CA LYS A 99 -0.45 10.73 -11.54
C LYS A 99 -0.93 12.14 -11.86
N GLN A 100 -1.80 12.71 -11.01
CA GLN A 100 -2.29 14.08 -11.17
C GLN A 100 -1.17 15.12 -10.96
N HIS A 101 -0.31 14.91 -9.96
CA HIS A 101 0.83 15.79 -9.68
C HIS A 101 1.84 15.78 -10.84
N ILE A 102 2.26 14.59 -11.28
CA ILE A 102 3.21 14.42 -12.40
C ILE A 102 2.66 15.05 -13.68
N ARG A 103 1.38 14.82 -13.97
CA ARG A 103 0.73 15.44 -15.14
C ARG A 103 0.77 16.96 -15.07
N SER A 104 0.41 17.53 -13.93
CA SER A 104 0.42 18.99 -13.71
C SER A 104 1.83 19.57 -13.88
N LYS A 105 2.85 18.89 -13.33
CA LYS A 105 4.26 19.25 -13.51
C LYS A 105 4.66 19.27 -14.99
N TYR A 106 4.34 18.22 -15.74
CA TYR A 106 4.68 18.15 -17.17
C TYR A 106 3.96 19.18 -18.03
N GLU A 107 2.70 19.48 -17.72
CA GLU A 107 1.93 20.53 -18.40
C GLU A 107 2.53 21.92 -18.13
N LEU A 108 2.94 22.20 -16.89
CA LEU A 108 3.63 23.42 -16.51
C LEU A 108 4.96 23.57 -17.28
N GLU A 109 5.82 22.56 -17.24
CA GLU A 109 7.11 22.55 -17.97
C GLU A 109 6.93 22.81 -19.48
N LYS A 110 5.91 22.19 -20.09
CA LYS A 110 5.58 22.41 -21.52
C LYS A 110 5.19 23.87 -21.77
N SER A 111 4.38 24.46 -20.88
CA SER A 111 3.91 25.84 -21.00
C SER A 111 5.07 26.85 -20.89
N GLU A 112 6.02 26.61 -19.98
CA GLU A 112 7.19 27.46 -19.79
C GLU A 112 8.13 27.40 -20.99
N GLN A 113 8.38 26.20 -21.53
CA GLN A 113 9.16 26.04 -22.76
C GLN A 113 8.54 26.78 -23.95
N HIS A 114 7.21 26.82 -24.03
CA HIS A 114 6.52 27.54 -25.09
C HIS A 114 6.69 29.06 -24.95
N LYS A 115 6.54 29.59 -23.72
CA LYS A 115 6.75 31.01 -23.43
C LYS A 115 8.19 31.45 -23.74
N LEU A 116 9.19 30.66 -23.36
CA LEU A 116 10.59 30.95 -23.63
C LEU A 116 10.87 30.99 -25.14
N LYS A 117 10.35 30.03 -25.91
CA LYS A 117 10.46 30.03 -27.38
C LYS A 117 9.79 31.23 -28.04
N GLN A 118 8.68 31.71 -27.50
CA GLN A 118 8.03 32.92 -28.00
C GLN A 118 8.86 34.18 -27.72
N GLN A 119 9.45 34.29 -26.54
CA GLN A 119 10.32 35.41 -26.18
C GLN A 119 11.59 35.45 -27.04
N MET A 120 12.23 34.29 -27.30
CA MET A 120 13.39 34.24 -28.19
C MET A 120 13.08 34.67 -29.62
N LYS A 121 11.90 34.32 -30.15
CA LYS A 121 11.46 34.78 -31.48
C LYS A 121 11.20 36.29 -31.55
N GLN A 122 10.91 36.94 -30.43
CA GLN A 122 10.68 38.39 -30.38
C GLN A 122 11.98 39.18 -30.15
N GLN A 123 13.03 38.54 -29.63
CA GLN A 123 14.34 39.13 -29.38
C GLN A 123 15.39 38.76 -30.45
N GLU A 124 14.99 38.42 -31.67
CA GLU A 124 15.94 38.21 -32.78
C GLU A 124 16.11 39.53 -33.56
N PRO A 125 17.04 40.44 -33.19
CA PRO A 125 17.51 41.46 -34.12
C PRO A 125 18.33 40.77 -35.21
N MET A 126 18.11 41.17 -36.45
CA MET A 126 18.86 40.72 -37.62
C MET A 126 20.37 40.73 -37.37
N LEU A 127 20.96 39.55 -37.19
CA LEU A 127 22.41 39.37 -37.22
C LEU A 127 22.76 38.29 -38.24
N ASP A 128 23.61 38.69 -39.17
CA ASP A 128 24.04 37.95 -40.36
C ASP A 128 24.68 36.58 -40.04
N PRO A 129 24.61 35.62 -40.99
CA PRO A 129 25.06 34.26 -40.75
C PRO A 129 26.60 34.16 -40.80
N PHE A 130 27.25 34.11 -39.63
CA PHE A 130 28.66 33.74 -39.51
C PHE A 130 28.84 32.39 -38.80
N VAL A 131 29.71 31.59 -39.40
CA VAL A 131 29.98 30.17 -39.13
C VAL A 131 30.80 29.99 -37.85
N ALA A 132 30.42 29.03 -36.99
CA ALA A 132 31.40 28.34 -36.14
C ALA A 132 30.88 26.98 -35.61
N SER A 133 31.57 25.94 -36.05
CA SER A 133 31.66 24.60 -35.48
C SER A 133 32.12 24.65 -34.03
N THR A 134 31.61 23.78 -33.14
CA THR A 134 32.43 23.10 -32.12
C THR A 134 31.68 21.98 -31.41
N SER A 135 32.49 21.03 -30.96
CA SER A 135 32.25 19.68 -30.48
C SER A 135 31.92 19.55 -28.99
N GLY A 136 31.14 18.52 -28.65
CA GLY A 136 31.42 17.59 -27.55
C GLY A 136 30.99 17.98 -26.13
N SER A 137 30.19 17.11 -25.49
CA SER A 137 30.53 16.46 -24.21
C SER A 137 29.37 15.57 -23.74
N LYS A 138 29.60 14.26 -23.73
CA LYS A 138 28.83 13.26 -22.98
C LYS A 138 29.59 12.98 -21.69
N SER A 139 28.94 13.07 -20.53
CA SER A 139 29.33 12.31 -19.33
C SER A 139 28.28 12.42 -18.23
N SER A 140 28.21 11.32 -17.47
CA SER A 140 27.68 11.21 -16.09
C SER A 140 26.22 10.81 -15.91
N GLN A 141 25.90 9.55 -16.22
CA GLN A 141 24.81 8.80 -15.58
C GLN A 141 25.20 7.31 -15.44
N LEU A 142 26.19 7.00 -14.60
CA LEU A 142 26.54 5.61 -14.27
C LEU A 142 27.13 5.55 -12.86
N LEU A 143 26.32 5.63 -11.80
CA LEU A 143 26.79 5.15 -10.49
C LEU A 143 25.71 4.82 -9.44
N GLU A 144 24.46 4.57 -9.81
CA GLU A 144 23.40 4.30 -8.82
C GLU A 144 22.48 3.14 -9.20
N GLN A 145 23.04 2.06 -9.75
CA GLN A 145 22.27 0.87 -10.14
C GLN A 145 22.70 -0.42 -9.41
N GLN A 146 23.70 -0.41 -8.53
CA GLN A 146 24.36 -1.64 -8.08
C GLN A 146 23.88 -2.23 -6.74
N LEU A 147 22.88 -1.65 -6.08
CA LEU A 147 22.44 -2.13 -4.75
C LEU A 147 21.03 -2.74 -4.70
N LEU A 148 20.30 -2.79 -5.83
CA LEU A 148 18.95 -3.32 -5.84
C LEU A 148 18.88 -4.68 -6.53
N SER A 149 18.08 -5.58 -5.94
CA SER A 149 17.70 -6.87 -6.52
C SER A 149 17.31 -6.72 -8.00
N PRO A 150 17.65 -7.68 -8.88
CA PRO A 150 17.35 -7.59 -10.32
C PRO A 150 15.85 -7.45 -10.65
N TYR A 151 14.96 -7.66 -9.67
CA TYR A 151 13.52 -7.38 -9.81
C TYR A 151 13.17 -5.89 -9.72
N VAL A 152 14.09 -5.06 -9.25
CA VAL A 152 13.89 -3.60 -9.15
C VAL A 152 14.54 -2.85 -10.32
N GLN A 153 15.55 -3.44 -10.96
CA GLN A 153 16.24 -2.81 -12.09
C GLN A 153 15.36 -2.78 -13.35
N CYS A 154 14.91 -1.57 -13.73
CA CYS A 154 14.22 -1.30 -14.99
C CYS A 154 15.17 -1.47 -16.19
N GLN A 155 15.03 -2.56 -16.94
CA GLN A 155 15.52 -2.64 -18.31
C GLN A 155 14.30 -2.77 -19.23
N SER A 156 14.18 -1.83 -20.16
CA SER A 156 13.08 -1.69 -21.11
C SER A 156 13.09 -2.81 -22.15
N VAL A 157 12.01 -3.60 -22.20
CA VAL A 157 11.74 -4.54 -23.29
C VAL A 157 10.32 -4.37 -23.82
N SER A 158 10.21 -4.61 -25.13
CA SER A 158 9.14 -4.22 -26.05
C SER A 158 7.75 -4.81 -25.78
N LEU A 159 6.74 -3.96 -26.08
CA LEU A 159 5.30 -4.07 -25.89
C LEU A 159 4.57 -5.20 -26.65
N GLN A 160 3.62 -5.83 -25.95
CA GLN A 160 2.22 -5.86 -26.37
C GLN A 160 1.36 -5.03 -25.39
N PRO A 161 0.28 -4.37 -25.85
CA PRO A 161 -0.59 -3.55 -25.00
C PRO A 161 -1.52 -4.43 -24.16
N ILE A 162 -1.43 -4.33 -22.82
CA ILE A 162 -2.41 -4.94 -21.91
C ILE A 162 -3.57 -3.97 -21.74
N MET A 163 -4.75 -4.42 -22.16
CA MET A 163 -6.01 -3.69 -22.02
C MET A 163 -6.46 -3.79 -20.56
N PHE A 164 -6.52 -2.67 -19.84
CA PHE A 164 -7.31 -2.50 -18.61
C PHE A 164 -8.82 -2.56 -18.89
N GLN A 165 -9.27 -3.46 -19.78
CA GLN A 165 -10.68 -3.66 -20.02
C GLN A 165 -11.23 -4.63 -18.96
N ARG A 166 -11.95 -4.01 -18.03
CA ARG A 166 -12.92 -4.61 -17.10
C ARG A 166 -12.32 -5.22 -15.82
N LEU A 167 -11.80 -4.37 -14.95
CA LEU A 167 -12.32 -4.42 -13.58
C LEU A 167 -13.75 -3.86 -13.64
N ILE A 168 -14.70 -4.71 -14.06
CA ILE A 168 -16.08 -4.52 -13.60
C ILE A 168 -15.95 -4.83 -12.11
N ILE A 169 -15.84 -3.79 -11.29
CA ILE A 169 -16.20 -3.88 -9.88
C ILE A 169 -17.67 -4.28 -9.94
N PRO A 170 -18.08 -5.53 -9.63
CA PRO A 170 -19.49 -5.77 -9.48
C PRO A 170 -19.94 -4.83 -8.37
N ASN A 171 -20.97 -4.02 -8.63
CA ASN A 171 -21.68 -3.20 -7.65
C ASN A 171 -22.30 -4.02 -6.49
N ASN A 172 -21.93 -5.29 -6.38
CA ASN A 172 -22.13 -6.17 -5.24
C ASN A 172 -20.75 -6.69 -4.81
N ILE A 173 -20.05 -5.91 -3.98
CA ILE A 173 -19.20 -6.50 -2.92
C ILE A 173 -20.22 -7.19 -2.01
N PRO A 174 -20.40 -8.52 -2.07
CA PRO A 174 -21.51 -9.15 -1.39
C PRO A 174 -21.26 -9.07 0.11
N GLU A 175 -22.35 -8.93 0.85
CA GLU A 175 -22.51 -8.78 2.30
C GLU A 175 -21.61 -9.64 3.21
N LEU A 176 -20.86 -10.61 2.68
CA LEU A 176 -19.83 -11.37 3.39
C LEU A 176 -18.75 -10.49 4.05
N PHE A 177 -18.40 -9.36 3.43
CA PHE A 177 -17.41 -8.43 3.98
C PHE A 177 -17.94 -7.60 5.16
N LEU A 178 -19.23 -7.23 5.12
CA LEU A 178 -19.90 -6.53 6.21
C LEU A 178 -20.32 -7.49 7.33
N ALA A 179 -20.68 -8.74 6.99
CA ALA A 179 -21.03 -9.79 7.94
C ALA A 179 -19.84 -10.18 8.83
N GLN A 180 -18.62 -10.28 8.28
CA GLN A 180 -17.43 -10.54 9.11
C GLN A 180 -17.08 -9.39 10.05
N HIS A 181 -17.26 -8.13 9.63
CA HIS A 181 -17.11 -6.98 10.52
C HIS A 181 -18.16 -7.00 11.64
N SER A 182 -19.42 -7.32 11.33
CA SER A 182 -20.48 -7.42 12.35
C SER A 182 -20.22 -8.53 13.36
N LEU A 183 -19.64 -9.67 12.96
CA LEU A 183 -19.27 -10.75 13.89
C LEU A 183 -18.13 -10.36 14.82
N ILE A 184 -17.07 -9.72 14.29
CA ILE A 184 -15.90 -9.32 15.08
C ILE A 184 -16.27 -8.19 16.05
N THR A 185 -17.10 -7.22 15.63
CA THR A 185 -17.58 -6.15 16.50
C THR A 185 -18.63 -6.65 17.50
N ALA A 186 -19.49 -7.62 17.14
CA ALA A 186 -20.41 -8.26 18.09
C ALA A 186 -19.67 -9.06 19.18
N THR A 187 -18.55 -9.72 18.84
CA THR A 187 -17.72 -10.42 19.84
C THR A 187 -16.97 -9.47 20.77
N ALA A 188 -16.57 -8.29 20.30
CA ALA A 188 -15.96 -7.26 21.15
C ALA A 188 -17.00 -6.59 22.06
N ALA A 189 -18.21 -6.30 21.55
CA ALA A 189 -19.30 -5.75 22.35
C ALA A 189 -19.89 -6.75 23.37
N ALA A 190 -19.87 -8.05 23.06
CA ALA A 190 -20.26 -9.10 24.01
C ALA A 190 -19.25 -9.29 25.15
N ALA A 191 -17.96 -9.04 24.90
CA ALA A 191 -16.93 -9.04 25.94
C ALA A 191 -17.09 -7.85 26.91
N ASP A 192 -17.45 -6.67 26.40
CA ASP A 192 -17.73 -5.49 27.24
C ASP A 192 -19.06 -5.61 28.01
N GLN A 193 -20.09 -6.26 27.45
CA GLN A 193 -21.35 -6.52 28.17
C GLN A 193 -21.21 -7.60 29.25
N GLN A 194 -20.33 -8.60 29.09
CA GLN A 194 -20.04 -9.56 30.15
C GLN A 194 -19.24 -8.95 31.32
N GLN A 195 -18.38 -7.95 31.07
CA GLN A 195 -17.70 -7.21 32.14
C GLN A 195 -18.64 -6.25 32.89
N GLN A 196 -19.63 -5.64 32.24
CA GLN A 196 -20.63 -4.80 32.93
C GLN A 196 -21.71 -5.59 33.66
N GLN A 197 -22.05 -6.82 33.25
CA GLN A 197 -22.97 -7.69 34.00
C GLN A 197 -22.32 -8.38 35.21
N GLN A 198 -20.99 -8.53 35.25
CA GLN A 198 -20.29 -9.01 36.45
C GLN A 198 -20.03 -7.91 37.51
N GLN A 199 -20.18 -6.63 37.16
CA GLN A 199 -20.07 -5.53 38.13
C GLN A 199 -21.41 -5.08 38.74
N ASN A 200 -22.55 -5.55 38.25
CA ASN A 200 -23.89 -5.24 38.78
C ASN A 200 -24.56 -6.39 39.56
N ALA A 201 -23.82 -7.47 39.86
CA ALA A 201 -24.30 -8.61 40.65
C ALA A 201 -23.70 -8.69 42.07
N SER A 202 -23.15 -7.59 42.59
CA SER A 202 -22.60 -7.53 43.96
C SER A 202 -23.26 -6.43 44.81
N GLU A 203 -24.58 -6.49 44.96
CA GLU A 203 -25.22 -6.01 46.19
C GLU A 203 -25.94 -7.19 46.84
N VAL A 204 -25.15 -8.02 47.52
CA VAL A 204 -25.68 -8.96 48.52
C VAL A 204 -26.07 -8.11 49.74
N PRO A 205 -27.32 -8.17 50.23
CA PRO A 205 -27.71 -7.42 51.41
C PRO A 205 -26.85 -7.84 52.61
N LEU A 206 -26.21 -6.85 53.24
CA LEU A 206 -25.31 -7.00 54.41
C LEU A 206 -25.89 -7.80 55.58
N HIS A 207 -27.20 -8.06 55.57
CA HIS A 207 -27.90 -8.83 56.60
C HIS A 207 -27.72 -10.35 56.51
N ILE A 208 -27.33 -10.91 55.34
CA ILE A 208 -27.15 -12.36 55.18
C ILE A 208 -25.75 -12.81 55.63
N ALA A 209 -24.73 -11.96 55.50
CA ALA A 209 -23.36 -12.29 55.94
C ALA A 209 -23.24 -12.41 57.48
N ILE A 210 -24.00 -11.60 58.24
CA ILE A 210 -24.00 -11.65 59.72
C ILE A 210 -24.65 -12.94 60.24
N LEU A 211 -25.63 -13.50 59.52
CA LEU A 211 -26.29 -14.75 59.92
C LEU A 211 -25.38 -15.98 59.72
N TYR A 212 -24.48 -15.96 58.74
CA TYR A 212 -23.56 -17.07 58.51
C TYR A 212 -22.39 -17.10 59.51
N GLU A 213 -21.89 -15.95 59.98
CA GLU A 213 -20.89 -15.95 61.06
C GLU A 213 -21.49 -16.37 62.42
N PHE A 214 -22.72 -15.94 62.73
CA PHE A 214 -23.36 -16.26 64.01
C PHE A 214 -23.75 -17.74 64.15
N LEU A 215 -24.05 -18.42 63.02
CA LEU A 215 -24.36 -19.85 63.00
C LEU A 215 -23.11 -20.74 63.02
N TYR A 216 -21.97 -20.23 62.54
CA TYR A 216 -20.71 -20.97 62.54
C TYR A 216 -20.04 -20.98 63.92
N GLU A 217 -20.11 -19.87 64.68
CA GLU A 217 -19.58 -19.82 66.05
C GLU A 217 -20.38 -20.69 67.05
N LYS A 218 -21.70 -20.83 66.87
CA LYS A 218 -22.50 -21.71 67.74
C LYS A 218 -22.22 -23.19 67.53
N SER A 219 -21.82 -23.60 66.33
CA SER A 219 -21.50 -25.00 66.04
C SER A 219 -20.12 -25.42 66.53
N LEU A 220 -19.21 -24.48 66.79
CA LEU A 220 -17.88 -24.77 67.33
C LEU A 220 -17.86 -24.93 68.86
N LEU A 221 -18.83 -24.34 69.57
CA LEU A 221 -18.89 -24.38 71.05
C LEU A 221 -19.64 -25.59 71.63
N GLN A 222 -20.30 -26.42 70.81
CA GLN A 222 -20.92 -27.68 71.26
C GLN A 222 -20.06 -28.93 71.01
N GLY A 223 -18.84 -28.76 70.49
CA GLY A 223 -17.93 -29.86 70.15
C GLY A 223 -16.84 -30.21 71.17
N ILE A 224 -16.85 -29.63 72.37
CA ILE A 224 -15.80 -29.84 73.39
C ILE A 224 -16.43 -30.22 74.75
N GLU A 225 -17.20 -31.31 74.82
CA GLU A 225 -17.49 -32.04 76.08
C GLU A 225 -17.76 -33.53 75.80
N ALA A 226 -16.87 -34.18 75.05
CA ALA A 226 -16.89 -35.63 74.91
C ALA A 226 -15.50 -36.22 74.62
N ILE A 227 -14.55 -36.03 75.55
CA ILE A 227 -13.46 -36.98 75.86
C ILE A 227 -13.22 -36.94 77.36
#